data_AF-A0AA95N5Y1-F1
#
_entry.id   AF-A0AA95N5Y1-F1
#
_cell.length_a   1.000
_cell.length_b   1.000
_cell.length_c   1.000
_cell.angle_alpha   90.00
_cell.angle_beta   90.00
_cell.angle_gamma   90.00
#
_symmetry.space_group_name_H-M   'P 1'
#
loop_
_entity.id
_entity.type
_entity.pdbx_description
1 polymer ?
#
loop_
_entity_poly.entity_id
_entity_poly.type
_entity_poly.pdbx_seq_one_letter_code
_entity_poly.pdbx_strand_id
1 'polypeptide(L)'
;MKKFKRFMQVVLCTVLMGSLFYFGNGKAFAEDQYITIKKGDTLYSISKKYKISIEYLKEYNHITSNKIIAGQTLIIPDIEQIKPLYVAVAGSFGKKSNAEKRVAFLKKKGIEAIVVKKVINGKNYYRVQAGAFASISKAEKMITKLKKNGIKDAFFLTEKPLHINEISVGFSYKQLIQKFGKPTKTEDDKNTRSLYYTNEGVGVRVTFNADNDSIEKLQVYPEFLKTTTIPTEKNKILDAYGNPNEVKIVTCYESASCEQIIYVFNKNQLIVQVDRDGKTVQYLDLRKMK
;
A
#
# COMPACT_ATOMS: atom_id res chain seq x y z
N MET A 1 -66.34 25.69 -0.06
CA MET A 1 -65.21 25.06 -0.77
C MET A 1 -63.82 25.61 -0.35
N LYS A 2 -63.50 25.72 0.96
CA LYS A 2 -62.18 26.19 1.43
C LYS A 2 -61.46 25.25 2.42
N LYS A 3 -62.12 24.19 2.91
CA LYS A 3 -61.52 23.21 3.82
C LYS A 3 -60.86 22.01 3.14
N PHE A 4 -61.23 21.70 1.89
CA PHE A 4 -60.68 20.55 1.14
C PHE A 4 -59.29 20.83 0.51
N LYS A 5 -58.95 22.10 0.25
CA LYS A 5 -57.64 22.50 -0.32
C LYS A 5 -56.47 22.45 0.67
N ARG A 6 -56.72 22.46 1.98
CA ARG A 6 -55.66 22.37 3.00
C ARG A 6 -55.19 20.93 3.26
N PHE A 7 -56.03 19.93 2.98
CA PHE A 7 -55.67 18.53 3.20
C PHE A 7 -54.76 17.97 2.10
N MET A 8 -54.84 18.51 0.87
CA MET A 8 -53.97 18.10 -0.24
C MET A 8 -52.56 18.71 -0.20
N GLN A 9 -52.32 19.76 0.60
CA GLN A 9 -50.99 20.35 0.76
C GLN A 9 -50.15 19.68 1.86
N VAL A 10 -50.77 18.98 2.81
CA VAL A 10 -50.04 18.31 3.91
C VAL A 10 -49.58 16.90 3.51
N VAL A 11 -50.28 16.22 2.61
CA VAL A 11 -49.92 14.86 2.17
C VAL A 11 -48.76 14.85 1.14
N LEU A 12 -48.48 15.97 0.47
CA LEU A 12 -47.38 16.05 -0.51
C LEU A 12 -45.99 16.22 0.13
N CYS A 13 -45.91 16.73 1.38
CA CYS A 13 -44.63 16.91 2.07
C CYS A 13 -44.14 15.67 2.84
N THR A 14 -45.04 14.78 3.27
CA THR A 14 -44.62 13.58 4.02
C THR A 14 -44.11 12.44 3.13
N VAL A 15 -44.46 12.44 1.84
CA VAL A 15 -43.92 11.46 0.87
C VAL A 15 -42.55 11.89 0.32
N LEU A 16 -42.22 13.19 0.32
CA LEU A 16 -40.89 13.70 -0.04
C LEU A 16 -39.84 13.59 1.08
N MET A 17 -40.28 13.44 2.34
CA MET A 17 -39.37 13.31 3.49
C MET A 17 -39.06 11.85 3.85
N GLY A 18 -39.89 10.90 3.37
CA GLY A 18 -39.70 9.46 3.57
C GLY A 18 -38.76 8.78 2.57
N SER A 19 -38.33 9.47 1.51
CA SER A 19 -37.43 8.94 0.47
C SER A 19 -35.95 9.35 0.65
N LEU A 20 -35.62 10.15 1.66
CA LEU A 20 -34.25 10.61 1.94
C LEU A 20 -33.48 9.79 3.01
N PHE A 21 -34.09 8.71 3.54
CA PHE A 21 -33.40 7.77 4.44
C PHE A 21 -33.12 6.40 3.82
N TYR A 22 -33.05 6.32 2.49
CA TYR A 22 -32.15 5.36 1.86
C TYR A 22 -30.73 5.94 1.91
N PHE A 23 -30.12 5.92 3.11
CA PHE A 23 -28.67 5.99 3.20
C PHE A 23 -28.11 4.70 2.60
N GLY A 24 -28.03 4.71 1.27
CA GLY A 24 -27.18 3.79 0.54
C GLY A 24 -25.77 3.90 1.13
N ASN A 25 -25.10 2.76 1.23
CA ASN A 25 -23.66 2.67 1.47
C ASN A 25 -22.91 3.26 0.25
N GLY A 26 -23.12 4.54 -0.02
CA GLY A 26 -22.30 5.31 -0.94
C GLY A 26 -20.91 5.39 -0.31
N LYS A 27 -19.90 4.92 -1.05
CA LYS A 27 -18.52 5.27 -0.73
C LYS A 27 -18.48 6.80 -0.69
N ALA A 28 -18.17 7.39 0.47
CA ALA A 28 -17.93 8.81 0.55
C ALA A 28 -16.87 9.16 -0.51
N PHE A 29 -17.24 9.98 -1.49
CA PHE A 29 -16.25 10.55 -2.38
C PHE A 29 -15.38 11.44 -1.51
N ALA A 30 -14.08 11.15 -1.47
CA ALA A 30 -13.14 11.99 -0.74
C ALA A 30 -13.20 13.41 -1.30
N GLU A 31 -13.43 14.37 -0.41
CA GLU A 31 -13.47 15.80 -0.76
C GLU A 31 -12.06 16.37 -0.73
N ASP A 32 -11.70 17.14 -1.76
CA ASP A 32 -10.38 17.76 -1.85
C ASP A 32 -10.17 18.77 -0.72
N GLN A 33 -8.96 18.81 -0.17
CA GLN A 33 -8.60 19.75 0.89
C GLN A 33 -8.06 21.05 0.28
N TYR A 34 -8.58 22.21 0.69
CA TYR A 34 -8.09 23.52 0.26
C TYR A 34 -7.15 24.13 1.31
N ILE A 35 -6.04 24.74 0.88
CA ILE A 35 -5.13 25.48 1.76
C ILE A 35 -4.79 26.85 1.19
N THR A 36 -4.58 27.84 2.05
CA THR A 36 -4.03 29.14 1.65
C THR A 36 -2.50 29.12 1.82
N ILE A 37 -1.77 29.45 0.76
CA ILE A 37 -0.31 29.54 0.75
C ILE A 37 0.14 30.66 1.67
N LYS A 38 1.08 30.38 2.58
CA LYS A 38 1.64 31.35 3.52
C LYS A 38 2.99 31.86 3.06
N LYS A 39 3.43 33.00 3.59
CA LYS A 39 4.78 33.52 3.36
C LYS A 39 5.81 32.46 3.79
N GLY A 40 6.70 32.08 2.87
CA GLY A 40 7.73 31.06 3.10
C GLY A 40 7.32 29.64 2.65
N ASP A 41 6.07 29.41 2.27
CA ASP A 41 5.68 28.14 1.66
C ASP A 41 6.33 27.98 0.27
N THR A 42 6.72 26.75 -0.04
CA THR A 42 7.21 26.34 -1.36
C THR A 42 6.45 25.09 -1.79
N LEU A 43 6.39 24.82 -3.09
CA LEU A 43 5.83 23.54 -3.57
C LEU A 43 6.54 22.34 -2.94
N TYR A 44 7.84 22.46 -2.66
CA TYR A 44 8.62 21.44 -1.97
C TYR A 44 8.15 21.21 -0.52
N SER A 45 8.00 22.28 0.28
CA SER A 45 7.55 22.14 1.67
C SER A 45 6.11 21.60 1.77
N ILE A 46 5.24 22.01 0.84
CA ILE A 46 3.85 21.52 0.73
C ILE A 46 3.85 20.04 0.30
N SER A 47 4.55 19.69 -0.78
CA SER A 47 4.72 18.32 -1.26
C SER A 47 5.17 17.38 -0.14
N LYS A 48 6.18 17.79 0.64
CA LYS A 48 6.68 17.03 1.78
C LYS A 48 5.65 16.88 2.91
N LYS A 49 4.91 17.95 3.21
CA LYS A 49 3.87 17.95 4.26
C LYS A 49 2.72 17.00 3.92
N TYR A 50 2.26 17.02 2.67
CA TYR A 50 1.09 16.25 2.23
C TYR A 50 1.47 14.94 1.52
N LYS A 51 2.76 14.63 1.36
CA LYS A 51 3.28 13.40 0.73
C LYS A 51 2.77 13.17 -0.70
N ILE A 52 2.74 14.24 -1.48
CA ILE A 52 2.31 14.27 -2.90
C ILE A 52 3.49 14.72 -3.74
N SER A 53 3.72 14.15 -4.92
CA SER A 53 4.78 14.64 -5.82
C SER A 53 4.54 16.09 -6.25
N ILE A 54 5.61 16.87 -6.42
CA ILE A 54 5.50 18.28 -6.84
C ILE A 54 4.81 18.35 -8.20
N GLU A 55 5.15 17.43 -9.11
CA GLU A 55 4.59 17.33 -10.45
C GLU A 55 3.08 17.10 -10.40
N TYR A 56 2.61 16.16 -9.59
CA TYR A 56 1.17 15.89 -9.45
C TYR A 56 0.45 17.07 -8.80
N LEU A 57 1.03 17.68 -7.76
CA LEU A 57 0.46 18.86 -7.11
C LEU A 57 0.32 20.03 -8.10
N LYS A 58 1.32 20.23 -8.96
CA LYS A 58 1.30 21.24 -10.02
C LYS A 58 0.24 20.95 -11.06
N GLU A 59 0.17 19.73 -11.58
CA GLU A 59 -0.81 19.32 -12.58
C GLU A 59 -2.24 19.50 -12.05
N TYR A 60 -2.50 19.06 -10.81
CA TYR A 60 -3.81 19.17 -10.15
C TYR A 60 -4.27 20.61 -9.98
N ASN A 61 -3.32 21.53 -9.80
CA ASN A 61 -3.59 22.96 -9.59
C ASN A 61 -3.32 23.81 -10.83
N HIS A 62 -3.06 23.20 -11.98
CA HIS A 62 -2.70 23.89 -13.24
C HIS A 62 -1.51 24.85 -13.12
N ILE A 63 -0.51 24.52 -12.30
CA ILE A 63 0.70 25.33 -12.08
C ILE A 63 1.80 24.85 -13.02
N THR A 64 2.31 25.74 -13.88
CA THR A 64 3.37 25.39 -14.84
C THR A 64 4.79 25.58 -14.28
N SER A 65 5.00 26.55 -13.39
CA SER A 65 6.30 26.88 -12.79
C SER A 65 6.46 26.35 -11.35
N ASN A 66 7.60 26.62 -10.70
CA ASN A 66 7.78 26.32 -9.28
C ASN A 66 7.42 27.50 -8.35
N LYS A 67 6.91 28.61 -8.91
CA LYS A 67 6.52 29.80 -8.16
C LYS A 67 5.08 29.65 -7.67
N ILE A 68 4.88 29.91 -6.38
CA ILE A 68 3.57 30.04 -5.73
C ILE A 68 3.54 31.35 -4.93
N ILE A 69 2.36 31.96 -4.78
CA ILE A 69 2.21 33.29 -4.18
C ILE A 69 1.47 33.17 -2.86
N ALA A 70 1.96 33.84 -1.82
CA ALA A 70 1.26 33.90 -0.54
C ALA A 70 -0.15 34.51 -0.71
N GLY A 71 -1.15 33.92 -0.07
CA GLY A 71 -2.56 34.26 -0.23
C GLY A 71 -3.29 33.47 -1.33
N GLN A 72 -2.56 32.80 -2.23
CA GLN A 72 -3.16 31.91 -3.23
C GLN A 72 -3.77 30.67 -2.55
N THR A 73 -4.93 30.23 -3.03
CA THR A 73 -5.51 28.94 -2.63
C THR A 73 -4.92 27.81 -3.47
N LEU A 74 -4.53 26.73 -2.81
CA LEU A 74 -4.01 25.52 -3.41
C LEU A 74 -4.89 24.34 -2.99
N ILE A 75 -5.27 23.52 -3.95
CA ILE A 75 -6.02 22.28 -3.75
C ILE A 75 -5.02 21.16 -3.47
N ILE A 76 -5.22 20.50 -2.34
CA ILE A 76 -4.50 19.30 -1.92
C ILE A 76 -5.40 18.11 -2.24
N PRO A 77 -5.11 17.35 -3.31
CA PRO A 77 -5.90 16.19 -3.67
C PRO A 77 -5.84 15.15 -2.56
N ASP A 78 -6.96 14.51 -2.25
CA ASP A 78 -6.95 13.38 -1.32
C ASP A 78 -6.13 12.24 -1.93
N ILE A 79 -5.10 11.84 -1.19
CA ILE A 79 -4.28 10.69 -1.53
C ILE A 79 -4.68 9.53 -0.64
N GLU A 80 -5.15 8.46 -1.27
CA GLU A 80 -5.44 7.24 -0.53
C GLU A 80 -4.14 6.68 0.06
N GLN A 81 -4.00 6.83 1.38
CA GLN A 81 -2.83 6.39 2.12
C GLN A 81 -2.86 4.88 2.32
N ILE A 82 -1.68 4.25 2.43
CA ILE A 82 -1.59 2.86 2.84
C ILE A 82 -2.15 2.72 4.26
N LYS A 83 -3.29 2.05 4.37
CA LYS A 83 -3.90 1.70 5.65
C LYS A 83 -3.17 0.50 6.25
N PRO A 84 -2.87 0.52 7.57
CA PRO A 84 -2.28 -0.64 8.23
C PRO A 84 -3.25 -1.82 8.22
N LEU A 85 -2.71 -3.04 8.27
CA LEU A 85 -3.47 -4.25 8.49
C LEU A 85 -3.29 -4.74 9.92
N TYR A 86 -4.38 -5.25 10.47
CA TYR A 86 -4.42 -5.92 11.76
C TYR A 86 -4.22 -7.41 11.53
N VAL A 87 -3.05 -7.92 11.89
CA VAL A 87 -2.63 -9.31 11.64
C VAL A 87 -2.97 -10.17 12.83
N ALA A 88 -3.87 -11.14 12.68
CA ALA A 88 -4.18 -12.10 13.74
C ALA A 88 -3.08 -13.16 13.81
N VAL A 89 -2.44 -13.29 14.96
CA VAL A 89 -1.33 -14.21 15.23
C VAL A 89 -1.78 -15.23 16.27
N ALA A 90 -1.62 -16.52 15.95
CA ALA A 90 -1.99 -17.67 16.76
C ALA A 90 -0.76 -18.34 17.42
N GLY A 91 0.22 -17.51 17.81
CA GLY A 91 1.47 -17.92 18.46
C GLY A 91 2.73 -17.61 17.65
N SER A 92 3.86 -17.59 18.36
CA SER A 92 5.21 -17.40 17.80
C SER A 92 6.14 -18.48 18.34
N PHE A 93 6.79 -19.24 17.46
CA PHE A 93 7.55 -20.43 17.83
C PHE A 93 9.03 -20.30 17.46
N GLY A 94 9.93 -20.83 18.28
CA GLY A 94 11.36 -20.87 17.93
C GLY A 94 11.71 -21.93 16.86
N LYS A 95 10.86 -22.94 16.68
CA LYS A 95 11.05 -24.02 15.68
C LYS A 95 9.91 -24.03 14.67
N LYS A 96 10.24 -24.17 13.38
CA LYS A 96 9.28 -24.22 12.27
C LYS A 96 8.24 -25.32 12.45
N SER A 97 8.68 -26.51 12.85
CA SER A 97 7.82 -27.68 13.07
C SER A 97 6.73 -27.45 14.12
N ASN A 98 6.98 -26.62 15.14
CA ASN A 98 5.96 -26.28 16.13
C ASN A 98 4.89 -25.34 15.55
N ALA A 99 5.30 -24.37 14.73
CA ALA A 99 4.38 -23.51 14.01
C ALA A 99 3.53 -24.31 13.00
N GLU A 100 4.13 -25.25 12.27
CA GLU A 100 3.43 -26.14 11.33
C GLU A 100 2.40 -27.03 12.04
N LYS A 101 2.73 -27.58 13.21
CA LYS A 101 1.76 -28.30 14.06
C LYS A 101 0.58 -27.41 14.46
N ARG A 102 0.82 -26.15 14.84
CA ARG A 102 -0.23 -25.19 15.17
C ARG A 102 -1.10 -24.84 13.95
N VAL A 103 -0.51 -24.68 12.76
CA VAL A 103 -1.27 -24.51 11.51
C VAL A 103 -2.14 -25.73 11.21
N ALA A 104 -1.61 -26.94 11.33
CA ALA A 104 -2.37 -28.17 11.11
C ALA A 104 -3.54 -28.31 12.10
N PHE A 105 -3.34 -27.93 13.37
CA PHE A 105 -4.42 -27.86 14.37
C PHE A 105 -5.53 -26.87 13.95
N LEU A 106 -5.16 -25.66 13.54
CA LEU A 106 -6.12 -24.64 13.10
C LEU A 106 -6.89 -25.06 11.85
N LYS A 107 -6.21 -25.71 10.89
CA LYS A 107 -6.85 -26.25 9.69
C LYS A 107 -7.95 -27.26 10.04
N LYS A 108 -7.73 -28.15 11.01
CA LYS A 108 -8.76 -29.08 11.52
C LYS A 108 -9.95 -28.38 12.18
N LYS A 109 -9.79 -27.12 12.60
CA LYS A 109 -10.85 -26.26 13.16
C LYS A 109 -11.48 -25.32 12.13
N GLY A 110 -11.18 -25.50 10.85
CA GLY A 110 -11.67 -24.61 9.78
C GLY A 110 -11.12 -23.19 9.90
N ILE A 111 -9.90 -23.03 10.39
CA ILE A 111 -9.19 -21.76 10.47
C ILE A 111 -7.94 -21.87 9.60
N GLU A 112 -7.91 -21.11 8.52
CA GLU A 112 -6.71 -20.99 7.69
C GLU A 112 -5.64 -20.19 8.42
N ALA A 113 -4.41 -20.68 8.36
CA ALA A 113 -3.25 -20.00 8.88
C ALA A 113 -2.00 -20.36 8.07
N ILE A 114 -1.03 -19.45 8.06
CA ILE A 114 0.26 -19.65 7.40
C ILE A 114 1.40 -19.45 8.39
N VAL A 115 2.54 -20.10 8.13
CA VAL A 115 3.77 -19.88 8.89
C VAL A 115 4.56 -18.74 8.23
N VAL A 116 4.89 -17.72 9.01
CA VAL A 116 5.72 -16.59 8.57
C VAL A 116 6.98 -16.55 9.43
N LYS A 117 8.15 -16.64 8.80
CA LYS A 117 9.44 -16.43 9.47
C LYS A 117 9.60 -14.94 9.79
N LYS A 118 9.95 -14.59 11.03
CA LYS A 118 10.27 -13.23 11.47
C LYS A 118 11.56 -13.27 12.30
N VAL A 119 12.38 -12.22 12.20
CA VAL A 119 13.57 -12.05 13.04
C VAL A 119 13.27 -10.97 14.08
N ILE A 120 13.33 -11.33 15.36
CA ILE A 120 13.02 -10.44 16.48
C ILE A 120 14.25 -10.44 17.40
N ASN A 121 14.88 -9.29 17.58
CA ASN A 121 16.12 -9.12 18.35
C ASN A 121 17.21 -10.13 17.94
N GLY A 122 17.44 -10.25 16.62
CA GLY A 122 18.44 -11.17 16.04
C GLY A 122 18.06 -12.66 16.06
N LYS A 123 16.92 -13.04 16.65
CA LYS A 123 16.48 -14.45 16.75
C LYS A 123 15.36 -14.77 15.77
N ASN A 124 15.45 -15.93 15.13
CA ASN A 124 14.41 -16.44 14.25
C ASN A 124 13.20 -16.94 15.04
N TYR A 125 12.02 -16.49 14.63
CA TYR A 125 10.72 -16.97 15.09
C TYR A 125 9.85 -17.34 13.88
N TYR A 126 8.95 -18.28 14.09
CA TYR A 126 7.95 -18.74 13.14
C TYR A 126 6.58 -18.37 13.70
N ARG A 127 6.00 -17.29 13.17
CA ARG A 127 4.66 -16.81 13.56
C ARG A 127 3.59 -17.57 12.80
N VAL A 128 2.52 -17.94 13.48
CA VAL A 128 1.33 -18.52 12.85
C VAL A 128 0.33 -17.41 12.60
N GLN A 129 0.21 -16.95 11.36
CA GLN A 129 -0.69 -15.88 10.97
C GLN A 129 -2.03 -16.47 10.50
N ALA A 130 -3.11 -16.15 11.20
CA ALA A 130 -4.48 -16.61 10.93
C ALA A 130 -5.34 -15.55 10.21
N GLY A 131 -4.70 -14.56 9.58
CA GLY A 131 -5.36 -13.53 8.77
C GLY A 131 -4.72 -12.16 8.93
N ALA A 132 -4.96 -11.28 7.96
CA ALA A 132 -4.67 -9.85 8.04
C ALA A 132 -5.93 -9.08 7.61
N PHE A 133 -6.35 -8.13 8.43
CA PHE A 133 -7.65 -7.47 8.29
C PHE A 133 -7.47 -5.96 8.16
N ALA A 134 -8.24 -5.34 7.26
CA ALA A 134 -8.31 -3.88 7.15
C ALA A 134 -9.10 -3.23 8.32
N SER A 135 -9.78 -4.02 9.14
CA SER A 135 -10.62 -3.56 10.25
C SER A 135 -10.18 -4.23 11.54
N ILE A 136 -9.97 -3.41 12.57
CA ILE A 136 -9.64 -3.87 13.92
C ILE A 136 -10.71 -4.81 14.47
N SER A 137 -12.00 -4.47 14.29
CA SER A 137 -13.12 -5.31 14.73
C SER A 137 -13.11 -6.69 14.08
N LYS A 138 -12.75 -6.80 12.79
CA LYS A 138 -12.61 -8.10 12.13
C LYS A 138 -11.44 -8.91 12.71
N ALA A 139 -10.32 -8.25 13.03
CA ALA A 139 -9.19 -8.91 13.68
C ALA A 139 -9.55 -9.38 15.10
N GLU A 140 -10.22 -8.57 15.91
CA GLU A 140 -10.69 -8.94 17.25
C GLU A 140 -11.65 -10.12 17.25
N LYS A 141 -12.56 -10.18 16.26
CA LYS A 141 -13.41 -11.36 16.04
C LYS A 141 -12.58 -12.60 15.75
N MET A 142 -11.53 -12.50 14.92
CA MET A 142 -10.61 -13.60 14.67
C MET A 142 -9.85 -14.02 15.94
N ILE A 143 -9.33 -13.07 16.73
CA ILE A 143 -8.68 -13.38 18.02
C ILE A 143 -9.63 -14.09 18.98
N THR A 144 -10.87 -13.65 19.06
CA THR A 144 -11.91 -14.31 19.87
C THR A 144 -12.17 -15.73 19.38
N LYS A 145 -12.27 -15.94 18.06
CA LYS A 145 -12.42 -17.28 17.45
C LYS A 145 -11.23 -18.18 17.81
N LEU A 146 -10.01 -17.68 17.71
CA LEU A 146 -8.79 -18.41 18.06
C LEU A 146 -8.78 -18.81 19.54
N LYS A 147 -9.05 -17.86 20.45
CA LYS A 147 -9.10 -18.11 21.91
C LYS A 147 -10.17 -19.14 22.28
N LYS A 148 -11.37 -19.06 21.70
CA LYS A 148 -12.43 -20.06 21.86
C LYS A 148 -12.02 -21.46 21.38
N ASN A 149 -11.09 -21.55 20.42
CA ASN A 149 -10.51 -22.79 19.92
C ASN A 149 -9.24 -23.22 20.69
N GLY A 150 -9.00 -22.69 21.88
CA GLY A 150 -7.89 -23.09 22.76
C GLY A 150 -6.56 -22.37 22.53
N ILE A 151 -6.51 -21.41 21.61
CA ILE A 151 -5.31 -20.62 21.32
C ILE A 151 -5.28 -19.39 22.25
N LYS A 152 -4.96 -19.62 23.52
CA LYS A 152 -4.97 -18.57 24.56
C LYS A 152 -3.93 -17.47 24.31
N ASP A 153 -2.82 -17.84 23.67
CA ASP A 153 -1.71 -16.96 23.28
C ASP A 153 -1.96 -16.18 21.98
N ALA A 154 -3.21 -16.14 21.49
CA ALA A 154 -3.55 -15.36 20.31
C ALA A 154 -3.55 -13.84 20.59
N PHE A 155 -2.95 -13.08 19.70
CA PHE A 155 -2.89 -11.62 19.70
C PHE A 155 -2.94 -11.08 18.28
N PHE A 156 -3.17 -9.78 18.11
CA PHE A 156 -3.00 -9.14 16.80
C PHE A 156 -1.87 -8.12 16.82
N LEU A 157 -1.29 -7.88 15.65
CA LEU A 157 -0.30 -6.84 15.40
C LEU A 157 -0.87 -5.82 14.43
N THR A 158 -0.37 -4.60 14.50
CA THR A 158 -0.64 -3.58 13.47
C THR A 158 0.59 -3.49 12.59
N GLU A 159 0.51 -3.98 11.35
CA GLU A 159 1.62 -3.99 10.39
C GLU A 159 1.20 -3.24 9.12
N LYS A 160 2.11 -2.44 8.54
CA LYS A 160 1.88 -1.83 7.23
C LYS A 160 2.06 -2.89 6.13
N PRO A 161 1.19 -2.91 5.10
CA PRO A 161 1.45 -3.64 3.87
C PRO A 161 2.84 -3.33 3.30
N LEU A 162 3.43 -4.32 2.61
CA LEU A 162 4.62 -4.08 1.80
C LEU A 162 4.29 -3.05 0.71
N HIS A 163 5.22 -2.13 0.49
CA HIS A 163 5.05 -1.04 -0.45
C HIS A 163 6.38 -0.61 -1.05
N ILE A 164 6.35 0.08 -2.19
CA ILE A 164 7.48 0.84 -2.72
C ILE A 164 6.99 2.27 -2.92
N ASN A 165 7.67 3.25 -2.29
CA ASN A 165 7.25 4.66 -2.33
C ASN A 165 5.77 4.88 -1.99
N GLU A 166 5.31 4.24 -0.90
CA GLU A 166 3.91 4.25 -0.47
C GLU A 166 2.88 3.69 -1.49
N ILE A 167 3.33 2.91 -2.49
CA ILE A 167 2.46 2.13 -3.38
C ILE A 167 2.49 0.65 -3.00
N SER A 168 1.31 0.08 -2.77
CA SER A 168 1.12 -1.35 -2.51
C SER A 168 0.40 -2.04 -3.66
N VAL A 169 0.49 -3.38 -3.71
CA VAL A 169 -0.39 -4.22 -4.53
C VAL A 169 -1.85 -3.87 -4.24
N GLY A 170 -2.67 -3.81 -5.29
CA GLY A 170 -4.09 -3.44 -5.23
C GLY A 170 -4.37 -1.95 -5.45
N PHE A 171 -3.33 -1.11 -5.51
CA PHE A 171 -3.48 0.31 -5.81
C PHE A 171 -3.76 0.51 -7.31
N SER A 172 -4.32 1.65 -7.69
CA SER A 172 -4.59 2.03 -9.08
C SER A 172 -3.39 2.72 -9.74
N TYR A 173 -3.42 2.82 -11.07
CA TYR A 173 -2.46 3.63 -11.81
C TYR A 173 -2.47 5.11 -11.39
N LYS A 174 -3.65 5.68 -11.07
CA LYS A 174 -3.77 7.06 -10.58
C LYS A 174 -2.95 7.26 -9.29
N GLN A 175 -3.06 6.34 -8.34
CA GLN A 175 -2.28 6.41 -7.09
C GLN A 175 -0.79 6.27 -7.35
N LEU A 176 -0.38 5.43 -8.30
CA LEU A 176 1.03 5.32 -8.69
C LEU A 176 1.56 6.68 -9.19
N ILE A 177 0.84 7.36 -10.09
CA ILE A 177 1.26 8.65 -10.63
C ILE A 177 1.26 9.75 -9.56
N GLN A 178 0.36 9.69 -8.57
CA GLN A 178 0.41 10.60 -7.42
C GLN A 178 1.75 10.54 -6.67
N LYS A 179 2.33 9.34 -6.55
CA LYS A 179 3.58 9.09 -5.80
C LYS A 179 4.85 9.21 -6.62
N PHE A 180 4.84 8.74 -7.87
CA PHE A 180 6.02 8.77 -8.75
C PHE A 180 6.08 10.00 -9.66
N GLY A 181 4.99 10.75 -9.75
CA GLY A 181 4.85 11.83 -10.73
C GLY A 181 4.52 11.30 -12.13
N LYS A 182 4.38 12.23 -13.07
CA LYS A 182 4.07 11.91 -14.46
C LYS A 182 5.33 11.46 -15.21
N PRO A 183 5.32 10.30 -15.87
CA PRO A 183 6.45 9.86 -16.70
C PRO A 183 6.62 10.76 -17.94
N THR A 184 7.82 10.81 -18.47
CA THR A 184 8.13 11.48 -19.75
C THR A 184 7.64 10.64 -20.94
N LYS A 185 7.65 9.32 -20.79
CA LYS A 185 7.20 8.35 -21.80
C LYS A 185 6.60 7.13 -21.12
N THR A 186 5.64 6.50 -21.77
CA THR A 186 5.10 5.19 -21.38
C THR A 186 5.12 4.22 -22.55
N GLU A 187 5.30 2.94 -22.27
CA GLU A 187 5.19 1.83 -23.24
C GLU A 187 4.34 0.72 -22.66
N ASP A 188 3.33 0.28 -23.40
CA ASP A 188 2.39 -0.76 -22.97
C ASP A 188 2.66 -2.08 -23.72
N ASP A 189 2.71 -3.18 -22.99
CA ASP A 189 2.77 -4.55 -23.50
C ASP A 189 1.82 -5.45 -22.68
N LYS A 190 0.74 -5.91 -23.32
CA LYS A 190 -0.36 -6.65 -22.68
C LYS A 190 -0.90 -5.89 -21.45
N ASN A 191 -0.86 -6.52 -20.28
CA ASN A 191 -1.28 -5.92 -19.01
C ASN A 191 -0.13 -5.23 -18.26
N THR A 192 1.01 -4.99 -18.92
CA THR A 192 2.17 -4.34 -18.33
C THR A 192 2.42 -2.98 -18.97
N ARG A 193 2.70 -1.98 -18.14
CA ARG A 193 3.07 -0.63 -18.55
C ARG A 193 4.46 -0.29 -18.01
N SER A 194 5.35 0.14 -18.89
CA SER A 194 6.67 0.66 -18.55
C SER A 194 6.61 2.19 -18.53
N LEU A 195 7.16 2.79 -17.49
CA LEU A 195 7.14 4.23 -17.22
C LEU A 195 8.58 4.75 -17.18
N TYR A 196 8.86 5.74 -18.02
CA TYR A 196 10.17 6.35 -18.16
C TYR A 196 10.14 7.73 -17.51
N TYR A 197 11.12 8.02 -16.65
CA TYR A 197 11.27 9.33 -16.01
C TYR A 197 12.53 10.05 -16.51
N THR A 198 13.50 9.29 -17.02
CA THR A 198 14.67 9.74 -17.75
C THR A 198 14.66 9.14 -19.17
N ASN A 199 15.63 9.51 -20.00
CA ASN A 199 15.82 8.91 -21.33
C ASN A 199 16.74 7.68 -21.29
N GLU A 200 17.20 7.27 -20.11
CA GLU A 200 18.25 6.26 -19.94
C GLU A 200 17.68 4.85 -19.72
N GLY A 201 16.46 4.75 -19.19
CA GLY A 201 15.86 3.45 -18.91
C GLY A 201 14.46 3.51 -18.31
N VAL A 202 13.87 2.34 -18.09
CA VAL A 202 12.57 2.18 -17.45
C VAL A 202 12.71 2.40 -15.95
N GLY A 203 12.13 3.46 -15.42
CA GLY A 203 12.14 3.71 -13.96
C GLY A 203 11.15 2.85 -13.20
N VAL A 204 9.96 2.62 -13.77
CA VAL A 204 8.92 1.81 -13.15
C VAL A 204 8.26 0.92 -14.19
N ARG A 205 8.10 -0.36 -13.88
CA ARG A 205 7.27 -1.29 -14.64
C ARG A 205 6.14 -1.79 -13.76
N VAL A 206 4.91 -1.66 -14.24
CA VAL A 206 3.71 -2.04 -13.51
C VAL A 206 2.92 -3.06 -14.30
N THR A 207 2.50 -4.15 -13.66
CA THR A 207 1.57 -5.12 -14.23
C THR A 207 0.24 -5.00 -13.54
N PHE A 208 -0.83 -4.85 -14.31
CA PHE A 208 -2.20 -4.69 -13.83
C PHE A 208 -2.95 -6.02 -13.82
N ASN A 209 -3.82 -6.16 -12.83
CA ASN A 209 -4.82 -7.19 -12.76
C ASN A 209 -5.85 -6.94 -13.88
N ALA A 210 -6.15 -7.99 -14.66
CA ALA A 210 -7.03 -7.87 -15.83
C ALA A 210 -8.50 -7.58 -15.49
N ASP A 211 -8.94 -7.87 -14.26
CA ASP A 211 -10.36 -7.76 -13.88
C ASP A 211 -10.73 -6.38 -13.32
N ASN A 212 -9.76 -5.68 -12.70
CA ASN A 212 -10.03 -4.46 -11.95
C ASN A 212 -8.97 -3.37 -12.10
N ASP A 213 -8.01 -3.53 -13.02
CA ASP A 213 -6.93 -2.60 -13.32
C ASP A 213 -6.04 -2.21 -12.11
N SER A 214 -6.12 -2.98 -11.02
CA SER A 214 -5.27 -2.76 -9.85
C SER A 214 -3.87 -3.31 -10.07
N ILE A 215 -2.89 -2.71 -9.41
CA ILE A 215 -1.48 -3.12 -9.49
C ILE A 215 -1.32 -4.52 -8.89
N GLU A 216 -0.89 -5.47 -9.71
CA GLU A 216 -0.55 -6.83 -9.28
C GLU A 216 0.95 -7.00 -9.06
N LYS A 217 1.76 -6.30 -9.86
CA LYS A 217 3.21 -6.23 -9.74
C LYS A 217 3.69 -4.80 -9.98
N LEU A 218 4.65 -4.37 -9.17
CA LEU A 218 5.36 -3.11 -9.29
C LEU A 218 6.85 -3.37 -9.19
N GLN A 219 7.57 -3.16 -10.29
CA GLN A 219 9.02 -3.21 -10.36
C GLN A 219 9.57 -1.80 -10.51
N VAL A 220 10.54 -1.43 -9.69
CA VAL A 220 11.13 -0.09 -9.67
C VAL A 220 12.63 -0.19 -9.76
N TYR A 221 13.20 0.61 -10.67
CA TYR A 221 14.62 0.74 -10.94
C TYR A 221 15.05 2.14 -10.48
N PRO A 222 15.60 2.27 -9.26
CA PRO A 222 15.85 3.58 -8.66
C PRO A 222 16.79 4.47 -9.47
N GLU A 223 17.75 3.88 -10.19
CA GLU A 223 18.72 4.59 -11.04
C GLU A 223 18.07 5.40 -12.16
N PHE A 224 16.91 4.98 -12.67
CA PHE A 224 16.21 5.65 -13.77
C PHE A 224 15.08 6.57 -13.28
N LEU A 225 15.13 7.01 -12.01
CA LEU A 225 14.21 7.99 -11.44
C LEU A 225 14.89 9.35 -11.27
N LYS A 226 14.19 10.43 -11.65
CA LYS A 226 14.72 11.82 -11.55
C LYS A 226 15.03 12.25 -10.13
N THR A 227 14.12 11.96 -9.21
CA THR A 227 14.28 12.20 -7.77
C THR A 227 13.51 11.10 -7.06
N THR A 228 14.07 10.53 -5.99
CA THR A 228 13.38 9.45 -5.29
C THR A 228 13.75 9.40 -3.82
N THR A 229 12.75 9.11 -3.00
CA THR A 229 12.92 8.72 -1.59
C THR A 229 13.10 7.21 -1.44
N ILE A 230 13.17 6.47 -2.56
CA ILE A 230 13.35 5.03 -2.57
C ILE A 230 14.79 4.71 -2.18
N PRO A 231 15.02 3.85 -1.19
CA PRO A 231 16.36 3.43 -0.80
C PRO A 231 17.13 2.81 -1.98
N THR A 232 18.31 3.35 -2.27
CA THR A 232 19.24 2.86 -3.30
C THR A 232 20.36 2.00 -2.72
N GLU A 233 20.46 1.91 -1.40
CA GLU A 233 21.47 1.12 -0.68
C GLU A 233 20.82 0.06 0.20
N LYS A 234 21.48 -1.10 0.32
CA LYS A 234 21.05 -2.25 1.13
C LYS A 234 20.79 -1.89 2.59
N ASN A 235 21.64 -1.11 3.23
CA ASN A 235 21.45 -0.66 4.62
C ASN A 235 20.15 0.15 4.78
N LYS A 236 19.83 1.04 3.84
CA LYS A 236 18.61 1.85 3.83
C LYS A 236 17.36 1.01 3.57
N ILE A 237 17.49 -0.08 2.83
CA ILE A 237 16.42 -1.08 2.69
C ILE A 237 16.15 -1.76 4.05
N LEU A 238 17.20 -2.16 4.77
CA LEU A 238 17.05 -2.76 6.11
C LEU A 238 16.48 -1.76 7.13
N ASP A 239 16.85 -0.48 7.05
CA ASP A 239 16.26 0.58 7.87
C ASP A 239 14.76 0.75 7.57
N ALA A 240 14.37 0.67 6.30
CA ALA A 240 13.00 0.90 5.85
C ALA A 240 12.04 -0.29 6.11
N TYR A 241 12.51 -1.52 5.92
CA TYR A 241 11.67 -2.73 5.97
C TYR A 241 12.02 -3.68 7.13
N GLY A 242 13.10 -3.39 7.87
CA GLY A 242 13.58 -4.23 8.97
C GLY A 242 14.27 -5.50 8.50
N ASN A 243 14.23 -6.54 9.34
CA ASN A 243 14.86 -7.81 9.01
C ASN A 243 14.08 -8.57 7.93
N PRO A 244 14.77 -9.11 6.90
CA PRO A 244 14.12 -9.87 5.85
C PRO A 244 13.64 -11.24 6.31
N ASN A 245 12.67 -11.78 5.57
CA ASN A 245 12.23 -13.16 5.78
C ASN A 245 13.28 -14.15 5.25
N GLU A 246 13.90 -13.82 4.13
CA GLU A 246 14.88 -14.66 3.44
C GLU A 246 15.90 -13.80 2.69
N VAL A 247 17.12 -14.31 2.60
CA VAL A 247 18.18 -13.78 1.76
C VAL A 247 18.69 -14.91 0.88
N LYS A 248 18.75 -14.69 -0.43
CA LYS A 248 19.22 -15.67 -1.41
C LYS A 248 20.41 -15.12 -2.17
N ILE A 249 21.33 -16.00 -2.53
CA ILE A 249 22.33 -15.73 -3.55
C ILE A 249 21.76 -16.19 -4.89
N VAL A 250 21.80 -15.31 -5.88
CA VAL A 250 21.26 -15.54 -7.22
C VAL A 250 22.28 -15.13 -8.28
N THR A 251 22.18 -15.71 -9.45
CA THR A 251 22.95 -15.26 -10.62
C THR A 251 22.31 -14.01 -11.22
N CYS A 252 23.09 -12.96 -11.42
CA CYS A 252 22.69 -11.71 -12.07
C CYS A 252 23.50 -11.47 -13.35
N TYR A 253 23.50 -10.24 -13.88
CA TYR A 253 24.16 -9.87 -15.14
C TYR A 253 25.61 -10.40 -15.22
N GLU A 254 26.02 -10.84 -16.41
CA GLU A 254 27.33 -11.46 -16.67
C GLU A 254 27.63 -12.68 -15.78
N SER A 255 26.60 -13.42 -15.37
CA SER A 255 26.72 -14.57 -14.48
C SER A 255 27.31 -14.23 -13.11
N ALA A 256 27.31 -12.96 -12.71
CA ALA A 256 27.80 -12.53 -11.41
C ALA A 256 26.90 -13.07 -10.28
N SER A 257 27.48 -13.17 -9.08
CA SER A 257 26.74 -13.54 -7.87
C SER A 257 26.17 -12.28 -7.22
N CYS A 258 24.86 -12.23 -7.09
CA CYS A 258 24.14 -11.13 -6.47
C CYS A 258 23.26 -11.63 -5.31
N GLU A 259 22.77 -10.70 -4.50
CA GLU A 259 21.91 -11.00 -3.36
C GLU A 259 20.46 -10.56 -3.61
N GLN A 260 19.51 -11.42 -3.26
CA GLN A 260 18.08 -11.09 -3.18
C GLN A 260 17.63 -11.08 -1.73
N ILE A 261 17.14 -9.92 -1.29
CA ILE A 261 16.54 -9.72 0.03
C ILE A 261 15.03 -9.79 -0.13
N ILE A 262 14.39 -10.72 0.59
CA ILE A 262 12.98 -11.06 0.39
C ILE A 262 12.19 -10.76 1.66
N TYR A 263 11.16 -9.93 1.51
CA TYR A 263 10.16 -9.66 2.52
C TYR A 263 8.83 -10.27 2.09
N VAL A 264 8.11 -10.87 3.04
CA VAL A 264 6.82 -11.50 2.83
C VAL A 264 5.82 -10.99 3.86
N PHE A 265 4.66 -10.57 3.36
CA PHE A 265 3.56 -10.11 4.19
C PHE A 265 2.23 -10.30 3.47
N ASN A 266 1.28 -10.96 4.14
CA ASN A 266 -0.10 -11.12 3.66
C ASN A 266 -0.22 -11.60 2.20
N LYS A 267 0.48 -12.70 1.85
CA LYS A 267 0.55 -13.26 0.49
C LYS A 267 1.13 -12.33 -0.58
N ASN A 268 1.78 -11.24 -0.17
CA ASN A 268 2.59 -10.39 -1.03
C ASN A 268 4.05 -10.56 -0.67
N GLN A 269 4.93 -10.29 -1.63
CA GLN A 269 6.36 -10.27 -1.44
C GLN A 269 6.98 -9.02 -2.04
N LEU A 270 8.02 -8.52 -1.38
CA LEU A 270 8.93 -7.51 -1.88
C LEU A 270 10.30 -8.17 -2.02
N ILE A 271 10.82 -8.20 -3.24
CA ILE A 271 12.16 -8.71 -3.55
C ILE A 271 13.03 -7.51 -3.90
N VAL A 272 14.14 -7.38 -3.21
CA VAL A 272 15.15 -6.35 -3.46
C VAL A 272 16.37 -7.04 -4.02
N GLN A 273 16.71 -6.71 -5.27
CA GLN A 273 17.94 -7.19 -5.91
C GLN A 273 19.07 -6.23 -5.56
N VAL A 274 20.09 -6.74 -4.89
CA VAL A 274 21.33 -6.02 -4.61
C VAL A 274 22.35 -6.40 -5.68
N ASP A 275 23.11 -5.42 -6.15
CA ASP A 275 24.16 -5.58 -7.15
C ASP A 275 25.33 -6.42 -6.61
N ARG A 276 26.23 -6.82 -7.51
CA ARG A 276 27.44 -7.61 -7.21
C ARG A 276 28.38 -6.93 -6.21
N ASP A 277 28.25 -5.61 -6.03
CA ASP A 277 29.00 -4.85 -5.01
C ASP A 277 28.50 -5.10 -3.57
N GLY A 278 27.37 -5.80 -3.41
CA GLY A 278 26.74 -6.13 -2.13
C GLY A 278 26.11 -4.93 -1.40
N LYS A 279 26.01 -3.77 -2.06
CA LYS A 279 25.57 -2.51 -1.47
C LYS A 279 24.45 -1.85 -2.26
N THR A 280 24.59 -1.76 -3.58
CA THR A 280 23.69 -0.99 -4.46
C THR A 280 22.43 -1.77 -4.78
N VAL A 281 21.27 -1.13 -4.69
CA VAL A 281 19.98 -1.73 -5.08
C VAL A 281 19.78 -1.55 -6.59
N GLN A 282 19.75 -2.67 -7.32
CA GLN A 282 19.44 -2.67 -8.76
C GLN A 282 17.94 -2.41 -9.00
N TYR A 283 17.09 -3.18 -8.32
CA TYR A 283 15.64 -3.00 -8.41
C TYR A 283 14.90 -3.51 -7.18
N LEU A 284 13.69 -3.01 -7.02
CA LEU A 284 12.68 -3.51 -6.09
C LEU A 284 11.52 -4.11 -6.89
N ASP A 285 11.06 -5.30 -6.52
CA ASP A 285 9.94 -6.01 -7.15
C ASP A 285 8.91 -6.38 -6.09
N LEU A 286 7.81 -5.63 -6.04
CA LEU A 286 6.66 -5.86 -5.18
C LEU A 286 5.56 -6.58 -5.97
N ARG A 287 5.09 -7.73 -5.49
CA ARG A 287 4.09 -8.55 -6.18
C ARG A 287 3.27 -9.44 -5.26
N LYS A 288 2.12 -9.90 -5.75
CA LYS A 288 1.42 -11.05 -5.16
C LYS A 288 2.27 -12.31 -5.28
N MET A 289 2.24 -13.15 -4.25
CA MET A 289 2.78 -14.50 -4.31
C MET A 289 1.82 -15.38 -5.11
N LYS A 290 2.39 -16.31 -5.90
CA LYS A 290 1.64 -17.35 -6.60
C LYS A 290 1.27 -18.49 -5.65
#